data_AF-A0A1Y3EF79-F1
#
_entry.id   AF-A0A1Y3EF79-F1
#
_cell.length_a   1.000
_cell.length_b   1.000
_cell.length_c   1.000
_cell.angle_alpha   90.00
_cell.angle_beta   90.00
_cell.angle_gamma   90.00
#
_symmetry.space_group_name_H-M   'P 1'
#
loop_
_entity.id
_entity.type
_entity.pdbx_description
1 polymer ?
#
loop_
_entity_poly.entity_id
_entity_poly.type
_entity_poly.pdbx_seq_one_letter_code
_entity_poly.pdbx_strand_id
1 'polypeptide(L)'
;MKFTEQRKLICEEKIVHLNRMWNCCKIASEQRQLFMTSIKDKYSNKALVQYDNEINNLEKFYESRKPVLQLRVCLGNLWQMK
;
A
#
# COMPACT_ATOMS: atom_id res chain seq x y z
N MET A 1 2.56 6.35 29.30
CA MET A 1 1.93 5.31 28.44
C MET A 1 1.29 5.84 27.13
N LYS A 2 0.91 7.13 27.01
CA LYS A 2 0.19 7.64 25.82
C LYS A 2 0.96 7.66 24.49
N PHE A 3 2.27 7.91 24.50
CA PHE A 3 3.08 8.03 23.28
C PHE A 3 3.22 6.71 22.49
N THR A 4 3.30 5.59 23.18
CA THR A 4 3.43 4.26 22.57
C THR A 4 2.14 3.82 21.88
N GLU A 5 0.98 4.19 22.41
CA GLU A 5 -0.32 3.90 21.78
C GLU A 5 -0.57 4.77 20.55
N GLN A 6 -0.30 6.07 20.64
CA GLN A 6 -0.43 6.98 19.49
C GLN A 6 0.46 6.53 18.32
N ARG A 7 1.69 6.09 18.59
CA ARG A 7 2.59 5.57 17.55
C ARG A 7 2.06 4.31 16.89
N LYS A 8 1.50 3.38 17.66
CA LYS A 8 0.91 2.16 17.11
C LYS A 8 -0.23 2.50 16.15
N LEU A 9 -1.09 3.42 16.56
CA LEU A 9 -2.22 3.89 15.77
C LEU A 9 -1.77 4.50 14.44
N ILE A 10 -0.78 5.40 14.46
CA ILE A 10 -0.25 6.01 13.23
C ILE A 10 0.33 4.96 12.28
N CYS A 11 1.10 3.99 12.80
CA CYS A 11 1.65 2.92 11.96
C CYS A 11 0.55 2.05 11.35
N GLU A 12 -0.52 1.77 12.10
CA GLU A 12 -1.67 1.00 11.61
C GLU A 12 -2.42 1.75 10.52
N GLU A 13 -2.64 3.05 10.68
CA GLU A 13 -3.21 3.90 9.63
C GLU A 13 -2.35 3.87 8.35
N LYS A 14 -1.02 3.94 8.49
CA LYS A 14 -0.09 3.83 7.36
C LYS A 14 -0.17 2.47 6.68
N ILE A 15 -0.27 1.38 7.43
CA ILE A 15 -0.43 0.02 6.88
C ILE A 15 -1.77 -0.13 6.15
N VAL A 16 -2.85 0.46 6.68
CA VAL A 16 -4.16 0.47 5.99
C VAL A 16 -4.06 1.25 4.69
N HIS A 17 -3.42 2.42 4.69
CA HIS A 17 -3.22 3.21 3.47
C HIS A 17 -2.36 2.46 2.45
N LEU A 18 -1.27 1.85 2.89
CA LEU A 18 -0.38 1.04 2.07
C LEU A 18 -1.12 -0.13 1.40
N ASN A 19 -1.97 -0.84 2.15
CA ASN A 19 -2.81 -1.91 1.60
C ASN A 19 -3.78 -1.42 0.51
N ARG A 20 -4.38 -0.24 0.70
CA ARG A 20 -5.23 0.39 -0.32
C ARG A 20 -4.42 0.68 -1.60
N MET A 21 -3.23 1.27 -1.45
CA MET A 21 -2.36 1.61 -2.58
C MET A 21 -1.86 0.37 -3.33
N TRP A 22 -1.46 -0.70 -2.63
CA TRP A 22 -1.11 -1.97 -3.25
C TRP A 22 -2.26 -2.58 -4.05
N ASN A 23 -3.50 -2.46 -3.56
CA ASN A 23 -4.68 -2.92 -4.29
C ASN A 23 -4.95 -2.09 -5.55
N CYS A 24 -4.84 -0.76 -5.47
CA CYS A 24 -4.98 0.14 -6.62
C CYS A 24 -3.92 -0.15 -7.70
N CYS A 25 -2.69 -0.38 -7.28
CA CYS A 25 -1.56 -0.67 -8.18
C CYS A 25 -1.50 -2.14 -8.64
N LYS A 26 -2.42 -3.00 -8.16
CA LYS A 26 -2.44 -4.45 -8.44
C LYS A 26 -1.12 -5.15 -8.11
N ILE A 27 -0.48 -4.75 -7.01
CA ILE A 27 0.76 -5.38 -6.51
C ILE A 27 0.45 -6.79 -6.01
N ALA A 28 1.28 -7.76 -6.39
CA ALA A 28 1.12 -9.18 -6.03
C ALA A 28 1.32 -9.42 -4.53
N SER A 29 0.64 -10.42 -3.95
CA SER A 29 0.73 -10.75 -2.52
C SER A 29 2.15 -11.02 -2.05
N GLU A 30 2.94 -11.73 -2.86
CA GLU A 30 4.35 -12.06 -2.58
C GLU A 30 5.20 -10.80 -2.39
N GLN A 31 5.05 -9.81 -3.27
CA GLN A 31 5.77 -8.54 -3.18
C GLN A 31 5.38 -7.76 -1.92
N ARG A 32 4.10 -7.76 -1.56
CA ARG A 32 3.62 -7.14 -0.30
C ARG A 32 4.22 -7.82 0.92
N GLN A 33 4.28 -9.15 0.92
CA GLN A 33 4.86 -9.94 2.00
C GLN A 33 6.36 -9.69 2.14
N LEU A 34 7.10 -9.63 1.03
CA LEU A 34 8.53 -9.28 1.04
C LEU A 34 8.77 -7.90 1.66
N PHE A 35 7.96 -6.90 1.31
CA PHE A 35 8.03 -5.59 1.93
C PHE A 35 7.76 -5.67 3.45
N MET A 36 6.64 -6.29 3.85
CA MET A 36 6.25 -6.35 5.27
C MET A 36 7.27 -7.12 6.12
N THR A 37 7.84 -8.21 5.61
CA THR A 37 8.88 -9.00 6.31
C THR A 37 10.22 -8.28 6.40
N SER A 38 10.49 -7.30 5.53
CA SER A 38 11.68 -6.45 5.62
C SER A 38 11.65 -5.46 6.80
N ILE A 39 10.45 -5.22 7.38
CA ILE A 39 10.25 -4.30 8.50
C ILE A 39 10.52 -5.03 9.81
N LYS A 40 11.68 -4.75 10.43
CA LYS A 40 12.12 -5.43 11.68
C LYS A 40 11.26 -5.10 12.90
N ASP A 41 10.85 -3.85 13.06
CA ASP A 41 9.94 -3.41 14.13
C ASP A 41 8.83 -2.56 13.51
N LYS A 42 7.65 -3.17 13.41
CA LYS A 42 6.43 -2.63 12.77
C LYS A 42 6.03 -1.24 13.29
N TYR A 43 6.35 -0.91 14.54
CA TYR A 43 5.92 0.32 15.21
C TYR A 43 7.06 1.31 15.44
N SER A 44 8.27 1.03 14.92
CA SER A 44 9.43 1.92 15.01
C SER A 44 9.28 3.16 14.12
N ASN A 45 10.01 4.23 14.46
CA ASN A 45 10.11 5.41 13.58
C ASN A 45 10.70 5.04 12.21
N LYS A 46 11.58 4.04 12.18
CA LYS A 46 12.15 3.52 10.93
C LYS A 46 11.08 2.88 10.05
N ALA A 47 10.17 2.09 10.63
CA ALA A 47 9.05 1.52 9.91
C ALA A 47 8.13 2.58 9.34
N LEU A 48 7.84 3.63 10.10
CA LEU A 48 7.01 4.74 9.64
C LEU A 48 7.60 5.42 8.39
N VAL A 49 8.90 5.72 8.40
CA VAL A 49 9.61 6.25 7.23
C VAL A 49 9.57 5.27 6.04
N GLN A 50 9.70 3.97 6.29
CA GLN A 50 9.61 2.95 5.24
C GLN A 50 8.19 2.87 4.64
N TYR A 51 7.14 2.94 5.46
CA TYR A 51 5.76 2.99 4.98
C TYR A 51 5.50 4.24 4.15
N ASP A 52 5.94 5.42 4.60
CA ASP A 52 5.78 6.67 3.87
C ASP A 52 6.48 6.64 2.51
N ASN A 53 7.70 6.11 2.45
CA ASN A 53 8.44 5.98 1.20
C ASN A 53 7.76 5.04 0.21
N GLU A 54 7.28 3.89 0.69
CA GLU A 54 6.58 2.93 -0.17
C GLU A 54 5.24 3.50 -0.67
N ILE A 55 4.49 4.20 0.18
CA ILE A 55 3.26 4.89 -0.23
C ILE A 55 3.56 5.92 -1.32
N ASN A 56 4.56 6.79 -1.12
CA ASN A 56 4.95 7.79 -2.11
C ASN A 56 5.37 7.15 -3.45
N ASN A 57 6.07 6.01 -3.41
CA ASN A 57 6.46 5.28 -4.62
C ASN A 57 5.24 4.70 -5.34
N LEU A 58 4.29 4.12 -4.60
CA LEU A 58 3.05 3.59 -5.15
C LEU A 58 2.15 4.68 -5.72
N GLU A 59 2.07 5.85 -5.09
CA GLU A 59 1.31 6.99 -5.60
C GLU A 59 1.89 7.50 -6.93
N LYS A 60 3.21 7.66 -7.01
CA LYS A 60 3.89 8.01 -8.27
C LYS A 60 3.67 6.96 -9.35
N PHE A 61 3.79 5.68 -9.00
CA PHE A 61 3.54 4.58 -9.92
C PHE A 61 2.09 4.60 -10.41
N TYR A 62 1.12 4.74 -9.50
CA TYR A 62 -0.30 4.79 -9.81
C TYR A 62 -0.62 5.94 -10.76
N GLU A 63 -0.21 7.16 -10.45
CA GLU A 63 -0.50 8.32 -11.30
C GLU A 63 0.13 8.17 -12.70
N SER A 64 1.34 7.61 -12.80
CA SER A 64 1.97 7.35 -14.11
C SER A 64 1.27 6.29 -14.96
N ARG A 65 0.45 5.41 -14.35
CA ARG A 65 -0.19 4.26 -15.02
C ARG A 65 -1.71 4.23 -14.87
N LYS A 66 -2.28 5.29 -14.31
CA LYS A 66 -3.71 5.41 -13.98
C LYS A 66 -4.62 5.08 -15.16
N PRO A 67 -4.36 5.56 -16.41
CA PRO A 67 -5.21 5.21 -17.55
C PRO A 67 -5.20 3.70 -17.83
N VAL A 68 -4.04 3.06 -17.76
CA VAL A 68 -3.90 1.61 -18.02
C VAL A 68 -4.57 0.78 -16.93
N LEU A 69 -4.41 1.18 -15.66
CA LEU A 69 -5.03 0.49 -14.53
C LEU A 69 -6.57 0.61 -14.56
N GLN A 70 -7.09 1.79 -14.92
CA GLN A 70 -8.53 2.01 -15.10
C GLN A 70 -9.09 1.19 -16.27
N LEU A 71 -8.39 1.17 -17.42
CA LEU A 71 -8.78 0.34 -18.57
C LEU A 71 -8.87 -1.15 -18.20
N ARG A 72 -7.94 -1.66 -17.39
CA ARG A 72 -7.97 -3.05 -16.91
C ARG A 72 -9.22 -3.36 -16.07
N VAL A 73 -9.65 -2.41 -15.23
CA VAL A 73 -10.89 -2.56 -14.43
C VAL A 73 -12.11 -2.57 -15.33
N CYS A 74 -12.21 -1.62 -16.27
CA CYS A 74 -13.32 -1.55 -17.21
C CYS A 74 -13.44 -2.81 -18.05
N LEU A 75 -12.32 -3.33 -18.59
CA LEU A 75 -12.31 -4.59 -19.32
C LEU A 75 -12.78 -5.76 -18.43
N GLY A 76 -12.26 -5.87 -17.21
CA GLY A 76 -12.69 -6.91 -16.27
C GLY A 76 -14.20 -6.89 -16.00
N ASN A 77 -14.78 -5.71 -15.81
CA ASN A 77 -16.22 -5.56 -15.60
C ASN A 77 -17.01 -5.98 -16.85
N LEU A 78 -16.58 -5.58 -18.05
CA LEU A 78 -17.22 -5.98 -19.31
C LEU A 78 -17.20 -7.50 -19.53
N TRP A 79 -16.10 -8.17 -19.13
CA TRP A 79 -16.01 -9.64 -19.20
C TRP A 79 -16.94 -10.35 -18.24
N GLN A 80 -17.24 -9.77 -17.08
CA GLN A 80 -18.18 -10.35 -16.10
C GLN A 80 -19.66 -10.15 -16.47
N MET A 81 -19.95 -9.25 -17.42
CA MET A 81 -21.32 -9.00 -17.90
C MET A 81 -21.73 -9.91 -19.07
N LYS A 82 -20.86 -10.84 -19.50
CA LYS A 82 -21.17 -11.90 -20.48
C LYS A 82 -21.51 -13.19 -19.77
#